data_AF-A0A1B7YBF1-F1
#
_entry.id   AF-A0A1B7YBF1-F1
#
_cell.length_a   1.000
_cell.length_b   1.000
_cell.length_c   1.000
_cell.angle_alpha   90.00
_cell.angle_beta   90.00
_cell.angle_gamma   90.00
#
_symmetry.space_group_name_H-M   'P 1'
#
loop_
_entity.id
_entity.type
_entity.pdbx_description
1 polymer ?
#
loop_
_entity_poly.entity_id
_entity_poly.type
_entity_poly.pdbx_seq_one_letter_code
_entity_poly.pdbx_strand_id
1 'polypeptide(L)'
;MPRESSKGDPRITFKKVHSLNRIGDRAPTRTQRQLAANVEPKKHSQHLPVHIHVHKSKQPEGKRDDTLPGGDGVGGTASSQVTPFWGIVSPPRSSPPFHFEITLSGRDADFVVTNGRESLEGSLESARCGSCGHFGHRLIDCIFMDKNGFVSGCPLCNDKRHRWDDCKRKHELSERDVYHVVVQRRGNKPAIASSQPWIQLVARAQLKMFRVRGSTTGPFPWTAKLAQSIRNGNFRTKKSVMPVLFHVWYNYRDDEGSGPRNRFLVSDPVTSSLRAVGVNAKRLMKLEVCSPQS
;
A
#
# COMPACT_ATOMS: atom_id res chain seq x y z
N MET A 1 -21.76 22.24 85.50
CA MET A 1 -20.71 22.99 84.75
C MET A 1 -21.10 22.96 83.26
N PRO A 2 -20.82 24.02 82.49
CA PRO A 2 -21.82 24.80 81.73
C PRO A 2 -22.10 24.41 80.26
N ARG A 3 -23.12 25.10 79.73
CA ARG A 3 -23.70 25.23 78.36
C ARG A 3 -22.74 25.20 77.16
N GLU A 4 -23.27 24.76 76.01
CA GLU A 4 -23.34 25.47 74.68
C GLU A 4 -24.15 24.58 73.69
N SER A 5 -25.29 25.00 73.08
CA SER A 5 -25.49 25.92 71.93
C SER A 5 -24.69 25.49 70.68
N SER A 6 -25.16 25.46 69.43
CA SER A 6 -26.36 25.95 68.74
C SER A 6 -26.27 25.51 67.26
N LYS A 7 -27.42 25.15 66.66
CA LYS A 7 -27.92 25.42 65.28
C LYS A 7 -26.94 25.75 64.12
N GLY A 8 -27.27 25.18 62.95
CA GLY A 8 -27.50 26.00 61.76
C GLY A 8 -26.86 25.52 60.45
N ASP A 9 -27.69 24.92 59.60
CA ASP A 9 -27.43 24.55 58.20
C ASP A 9 -27.89 25.71 57.27
N PRO A 10 -27.15 26.11 56.22
CA PRO A 10 -27.73 26.91 55.16
C PRO A 10 -27.57 26.27 53.77
N ARG A 11 -28.71 25.77 53.26
CA ARG A 11 -28.95 25.57 51.83
C ARG A 11 -29.01 26.91 51.10
N ILE A 12 -28.14 27.10 50.12
CA ILE A 12 -28.15 28.23 49.20
C ILE A 12 -29.22 28.01 48.13
N THR A 13 -30.10 29.00 48.00
CA THR A 13 -31.15 29.13 46.99
C THR A 13 -30.63 30.01 45.85
N PHE A 14 -30.66 29.52 44.61
CA PHE A 14 -30.52 30.37 43.42
C PHE A 14 -31.90 30.61 42.80
N LYS A 15 -32.27 31.90 42.77
CA LYS A 15 -33.52 32.42 42.23
C LYS A 15 -33.51 32.37 40.69
N LYS A 16 -34.68 31.98 40.21
CA LYS A 16 -35.22 32.06 38.86
C LYS A 16 -35.46 33.53 38.46
N VAL A 17 -35.08 33.91 37.23
CA VAL A 17 -35.58 35.12 36.57
C VAL A 17 -36.00 34.76 35.14
N HIS A 18 -37.31 34.79 34.91
CA HIS A 18 -37.99 34.92 33.61
C HIS A 18 -37.64 36.32 33.01
N SER A 19 -37.68 36.65 31.72
CA SER A 19 -38.71 36.36 30.72
C SER A 19 -38.34 36.96 29.36
N LEU A 20 -38.72 36.24 28.30
CA LEU A 20 -39.37 36.65 27.02
C LEU A 20 -39.10 38.00 26.34
N ASN A 21 -38.77 37.91 25.03
CA ASN A 21 -39.40 38.57 23.84
C ASN A 21 -38.33 38.71 22.73
N ARG A 22 -38.57 38.63 21.41
CA ARG A 22 -39.71 38.32 20.53
C ARG A 22 -39.13 38.20 19.10
N ILE A 23 -39.67 37.27 18.33
CA ILE A 23 -40.19 37.39 16.94
C ILE A 23 -39.42 38.26 15.93
N GLY A 24 -39.08 37.67 14.79
CA GLY A 24 -38.76 38.39 13.56
C GLY A 24 -38.35 37.50 12.38
N ASP A 25 -39.32 36.88 11.72
CA ASP A 25 -39.18 36.24 10.42
C ASP A 25 -38.76 37.23 9.32
N ARG A 26 -37.82 36.84 8.44
CA ARG A 26 -37.82 37.28 7.03
C ARG A 26 -36.90 36.40 6.17
N ALA A 27 -37.55 35.64 5.27
CA ALA A 27 -36.95 34.99 4.12
C ALA A 27 -36.93 35.97 2.90
N PRO A 28 -36.52 35.56 1.68
CA PRO A 28 -35.35 36.13 1.02
C PRO A 28 -35.69 37.00 -0.20
N THR A 29 -34.88 38.02 -0.47
CA THR A 29 -34.99 38.81 -1.70
C THR A 29 -34.22 38.17 -2.85
N ARG A 30 -35.01 37.76 -3.82
CA ARG A 30 -34.70 37.43 -5.22
C ARG A 30 -34.20 38.68 -5.94
N THR A 31 -33.01 38.63 -6.54
CA THR A 31 -32.59 39.61 -7.56
C THR A 31 -32.10 38.91 -8.82
N GLN A 32 -32.83 39.28 -9.86
CA GLN A 32 -32.78 39.11 -11.31
C GLN A 32 -31.41 38.94 -12.01
N ARG A 33 -31.46 38.03 -13.00
CA ARG A 33 -30.58 37.86 -14.18
C ARG A 33 -29.89 39.13 -14.68
N GLN A 34 -28.59 39.00 -14.99
CA GLN A 34 -28.01 39.57 -16.21
C GLN A 34 -27.18 38.50 -16.93
N LEU A 35 -27.49 38.35 -18.22
CA LEU A 35 -26.75 37.60 -19.23
C LEU A 35 -25.51 38.40 -19.62
N ALA A 36 -24.34 37.78 -19.65
CA ALA A 36 -23.18 38.29 -20.38
C ALA A 36 -22.31 37.14 -20.89
N ALA A 37 -22.32 37.00 -22.22
CA ALA A 37 -21.27 36.58 -23.14
C ALA A 37 -20.35 35.40 -22.77
N ASN A 38 -20.48 34.35 -23.58
CA ASN A 38 -19.45 33.37 -23.91
C ASN A 38 -18.12 34.06 -24.27
N VAL A 39 -17.05 33.69 -23.56
CA VAL A 39 -15.67 33.82 -24.07
C VAL A 39 -14.96 32.50 -23.79
N GLU A 40 -14.72 31.75 -24.86
CA GLU A 40 -13.89 30.54 -24.85
C GLU A 40 -12.45 30.87 -24.44
N PRO A 41 -11.83 30.11 -23.52
CA PRO A 41 -10.39 30.14 -23.37
C PRO A 41 -9.74 29.32 -24.50
N LYS A 42 -9.11 30.02 -25.44
CA LYS A 42 -8.18 29.44 -26.43
C LYS A 42 -7.14 28.57 -25.72
N LYS A 43 -7.20 27.25 -25.94
CA LYS A 43 -6.11 26.31 -25.64
C LYS A 43 -4.91 26.67 -26.52
N HIS A 44 -3.87 27.24 -25.91
CA HIS A 44 -2.52 27.23 -26.46
C HIS A 44 -1.70 26.18 -25.71
N SER A 45 -1.79 24.93 -26.16
CA SER A 45 -0.73 23.94 -25.89
C SER A 45 0.28 24.05 -27.01
N GLN A 46 1.36 24.80 -26.78
CA GLN A 46 2.55 24.69 -27.60
C GLN A 46 3.25 23.38 -27.20
N HIS A 47 3.06 22.36 -28.03
CA HIS A 47 3.89 21.17 -28.05
C HIS A 47 5.29 21.58 -28.53
N LEU A 48 6.25 21.62 -27.60
CA LEU A 48 7.67 21.57 -27.94
C LEU A 48 8.06 20.10 -28.17
N PRO A 49 8.58 19.72 -29.34
CA PRO A 49 9.11 18.37 -29.56
C PRO A 49 10.47 18.25 -28.87
N VAL A 50 10.54 17.46 -27.80
CA VAL A 50 11.82 16.99 -27.25
C VAL A 50 12.32 15.87 -28.17
N HIS A 51 13.22 16.22 -29.09
CA HIS A 51 14.02 15.25 -29.82
C HIS A 51 14.92 14.50 -28.84
N ILE A 52 14.55 13.27 -28.49
CA ILE A 52 15.46 12.32 -27.84
C ILE A 52 16.24 11.61 -28.94
N HIS A 53 17.52 11.93 -29.06
CA HIS A 53 18.47 11.21 -29.90
C HIS A 53 18.63 9.77 -29.39
N VAL A 54 18.07 8.82 -30.11
CA VAL A 54 18.37 7.39 -29.96
C VAL A 54 19.70 7.13 -30.67
N HIS A 55 20.77 6.97 -29.88
CA HIS A 55 22.02 6.39 -30.38
C HIS A 55 21.79 4.89 -30.66
N LYS A 56 21.63 4.55 -31.95
CA LYS A 56 21.76 3.17 -32.46
C LYS A 56 23.22 2.74 -32.31
N SER A 57 23.53 1.87 -31.35
CA SER A 57 24.77 1.11 -31.35
C SER A 57 24.63 -0.06 -32.34
N LYS A 58 25.50 -0.06 -33.35
CA LYS A 58 25.68 -1.15 -34.31
C LYS A 58 26.31 -2.34 -33.59
N GLN A 59 25.65 -3.49 -33.64
CA GLN A 59 26.27 -4.79 -33.35
C GLN A 59 26.81 -5.37 -34.67
N PRO A 60 27.99 -6.01 -34.69
CA PRO A 60 28.55 -6.62 -35.90
C PRO A 60 27.95 -8.00 -36.17
N GLU A 61 27.61 -8.21 -37.43
CA GLU A 61 27.14 -9.48 -38.01
C GLU A 61 28.26 -10.52 -37.98
N GLY A 62 28.01 -11.65 -37.32
CA GLY A 62 28.85 -12.85 -37.36
C GLY A 62 28.14 -13.96 -38.13
N LYS A 63 28.60 -14.21 -39.36
CA LYS A 63 28.31 -15.41 -40.16
C LYS A 63 28.66 -16.69 -39.40
N ARG A 64 27.78 -17.69 -39.38
CA ARG A 64 28.16 -19.10 -39.35
C ARG A 64 27.18 -19.96 -40.15
N ASP A 65 27.79 -20.81 -40.96
CA ASP A 65 27.21 -21.63 -42.01
C ASP A 65 26.41 -22.83 -41.49
N ASP A 66 25.51 -23.26 -42.37
CA ASP A 66 24.68 -24.45 -42.34
C ASP A 66 25.49 -25.74 -42.26
N THR A 67 25.04 -26.72 -41.45
CA THR A 67 25.02 -28.16 -41.80
C THR A 67 24.05 -28.90 -40.86
N LEU A 68 22.94 -29.39 -41.43
CA LEU A 68 22.06 -30.45 -40.90
C LEU A 68 22.71 -31.83 -41.14
N PRO A 69 22.42 -32.91 -40.38
CA PRO A 69 21.17 -33.67 -40.58
C PRO A 69 20.56 -34.40 -39.36
N GLY A 70 19.24 -34.57 -39.42
CA GLY A 70 18.51 -35.85 -39.24
C GLY A 70 18.52 -36.57 -37.89
N GLY A 71 17.33 -36.81 -37.33
CA GLY A 71 17.13 -37.76 -36.24
C GLY A 71 15.70 -37.79 -35.72
N ASP A 72 14.89 -38.67 -36.32
CA ASP A 72 13.56 -39.05 -35.86
C ASP A 72 13.58 -39.68 -34.46
N GLY A 73 12.49 -39.53 -33.69
CA GLY A 73 12.07 -40.61 -32.81
C GLY A 73 11.49 -40.26 -31.44
N VAL A 74 10.15 -40.28 -31.37
CA VAL A 74 9.33 -40.98 -30.36
C VAL A 74 9.53 -40.66 -28.86
N GLY A 75 8.53 -39.95 -28.31
CA GLY A 75 7.77 -40.46 -27.15
C GLY A 75 8.45 -40.47 -25.78
N GLY A 76 8.83 -39.29 -25.27
CA GLY A 76 9.16 -39.11 -23.85
C GLY A 76 7.89 -39.00 -23.00
N THR A 77 7.46 -40.11 -22.41
CA THR A 77 6.42 -40.19 -21.39
C THR A 77 6.69 -39.19 -20.26
N ALA A 78 5.75 -38.29 -20.02
CA ALA A 78 5.71 -37.50 -18.80
C ALA A 78 5.66 -38.48 -17.61
N SER A 79 6.78 -38.62 -16.91
CA SER A 79 6.86 -39.37 -15.66
C SER A 79 6.04 -38.62 -14.61
N SER A 80 4.75 -38.94 -14.59
CA SER A 80 3.80 -38.53 -13.57
C SER A 80 4.15 -39.29 -12.30
N GLN A 81 5.06 -38.73 -11.51
CA GLN A 81 5.28 -39.20 -10.15
C GLN A 81 4.15 -38.63 -9.28
N VAL A 82 3.24 -39.54 -8.93
CA VAL A 82 2.12 -39.32 -8.02
C VAL A 82 2.66 -39.13 -6.60
N THR A 83 2.32 -38.01 -5.96
CA THR A 83 2.45 -37.82 -4.50
C THR A 83 1.06 -37.57 -3.88
N PRO A 84 0.80 -38.03 -2.65
CA PRO A 84 -0.56 -38.26 -2.16
C PRO A 84 -1.30 -36.97 -1.76
N PHE A 85 -2.53 -36.85 -2.25
CA PHE A 85 -3.78 -36.25 -1.72
C PHE A 85 -3.82 -34.85 -1.05
N TRP A 86 -2.71 -34.21 -0.68
CA TRP A 86 -2.62 -32.81 -0.20
C TRP A 86 -1.49 -32.02 -0.89
N GLY A 87 -1.33 -32.25 -2.20
CA GLY A 87 -0.16 -31.80 -2.99
C GLY A 87 -0.47 -30.87 -4.17
N ILE A 88 -1.60 -30.16 -4.18
CA ILE A 88 -1.88 -29.18 -5.25
C ILE A 88 -1.06 -27.92 -4.98
N VAL A 89 0.19 -27.90 -5.44
CA VAL A 89 0.92 -26.64 -5.68
C VAL A 89 0.14 -25.94 -6.77
N SER A 90 -0.76 -25.03 -6.42
CA SER A 90 -1.49 -24.39 -7.50
C SER A 90 -0.56 -23.46 -8.25
N PRO A 91 -0.77 -23.31 -9.56
CA PRO A 91 0.12 -22.49 -10.37
C PRO A 91 0.03 -21.02 -9.93
N PRO A 92 1.11 -20.25 -10.18
CA PRO A 92 1.03 -18.80 -10.19
C PRO A 92 -0.16 -18.31 -11.04
N ARG A 93 -0.76 -17.20 -10.63
CA ARG A 93 -1.96 -16.63 -11.24
C ARG A 93 -1.69 -15.17 -11.54
N SER A 94 -2.31 -14.65 -12.60
CA SER A 94 -2.29 -13.22 -12.95
C SER A 94 -3.53 -12.48 -12.50
N SER A 95 -4.56 -13.20 -12.05
CA SER A 95 -5.84 -12.66 -11.59
C SER A 95 -6.36 -13.42 -10.35
N PRO A 96 -7.17 -12.77 -9.50
CA PRO A 96 -7.83 -13.43 -8.39
C PRO A 96 -8.78 -14.56 -8.87
N PRO A 97 -9.07 -15.56 -8.02
CA PRO A 97 -8.67 -15.65 -6.62
C PRO A 97 -7.24 -16.16 -6.39
N PHE A 98 -6.52 -15.48 -5.50
CA PHE A 98 -5.19 -15.84 -4.99
C PHE A 98 -5.32 -16.57 -3.65
N HIS A 99 -5.60 -17.87 -3.69
CA HIS A 99 -5.95 -18.60 -2.47
C HIS A 99 -4.79 -18.80 -1.48
N PHE A 100 -3.53 -18.85 -1.94
CA PHE A 100 -2.34 -19.08 -1.11
C PHE A 100 -1.09 -18.50 -1.78
N GLU A 101 -0.07 -18.23 -0.97
CA GLU A 101 1.29 -17.90 -1.44
C GLU A 101 1.90 -19.10 -2.18
N ILE A 102 2.54 -18.85 -3.31
CA ILE A 102 3.27 -19.85 -4.07
C ILE A 102 4.71 -19.90 -3.56
N THR A 103 5.13 -21.07 -3.07
CA THR A 103 6.54 -21.31 -2.77
C THR A 103 7.34 -21.31 -4.07
N LEU A 104 8.24 -20.35 -4.22
CA LEU A 104 9.13 -20.27 -5.38
C LEU A 104 10.25 -21.32 -5.25
N SER A 105 10.52 -22.04 -6.35
CA SER A 105 11.73 -22.85 -6.47
C SER A 105 12.98 -21.95 -6.39
N GLY A 106 14.15 -22.50 -6.05
CA GLY A 106 15.40 -21.71 -6.04
C GLY A 106 15.66 -21.01 -7.38
N ARG A 107 15.47 -21.75 -8.48
CA ARG A 107 15.58 -21.23 -9.85
C ARG A 107 14.55 -20.14 -10.14
N ASP A 108 13.28 -20.37 -9.79
CA ASP A 108 12.21 -19.38 -9.98
C ASP A 108 12.51 -18.11 -9.18
N ALA A 109 13.02 -18.25 -7.96
CA ALA A 109 13.41 -17.14 -7.11
C ALA A 109 14.54 -16.31 -7.74
N ASP A 110 15.50 -16.92 -8.45
CA ASP A 110 16.53 -16.17 -9.18
C ASP A 110 15.95 -15.35 -10.34
N PHE A 111 14.96 -15.88 -11.06
CA PHE A 111 14.34 -15.19 -12.20
C PHE A 111 13.45 -14.01 -11.83
N VAL A 112 12.90 -13.98 -10.60
CA VAL A 112 12.06 -12.86 -10.15
C VAL A 112 12.86 -11.72 -9.51
N VAL A 113 14.14 -11.94 -9.21
CA VAL A 113 14.99 -10.92 -8.60
C VAL A 113 15.14 -9.75 -9.55
N THR A 114 14.96 -8.56 -9.01
CA THR A 114 15.05 -7.31 -9.76
C THR A 114 16.32 -6.55 -9.42
N ASN A 115 16.81 -5.78 -10.39
CA ASN A 115 18.04 -5.00 -10.23
C ASN A 115 17.76 -3.49 -10.12
N GLY A 116 18.00 -2.94 -8.93
CA GLY A 116 17.92 -1.50 -8.65
C GLY A 116 16.49 -0.94 -8.76
N ARG A 117 16.30 0.03 -9.67
CA ARG A 117 15.03 0.76 -9.83
C ARG A 117 13.97 -0.01 -10.61
N GLU A 118 14.30 -1.18 -11.15
CA GLU A 118 13.34 -2.00 -11.90
C GLU A 118 12.09 -2.32 -11.04
N SER A 119 12.26 -2.59 -9.75
CA SER A 119 11.14 -2.78 -8.83
C SER A 119 10.22 -1.56 -8.69
N LEU A 120 10.74 -0.35 -8.95
CA LEU A 120 10.01 0.91 -8.84
C LEU A 120 9.30 1.27 -10.15
N GLU A 121 9.96 1.04 -11.28
CA GLU A 121 9.63 1.66 -12.57
C GLU A 121 9.35 0.66 -13.70
N GLY A 122 9.70 -0.62 -13.53
CA GLY A 122 9.55 -1.61 -14.59
C GLY A 122 8.09 -2.01 -14.83
N SER A 123 7.80 -2.50 -16.05
CA SER A 123 6.49 -3.07 -16.41
C SER A 123 6.04 -4.15 -15.42
N LEU A 124 4.73 -4.17 -15.11
CA LEU A 124 4.11 -5.13 -14.20
C LEU A 124 3.45 -6.30 -14.93
N GLU A 125 3.28 -6.23 -16.25
CA GLU A 125 2.48 -7.19 -17.02
C GLU A 125 2.98 -8.63 -16.90
N SER A 126 4.31 -8.82 -16.92
CA SER A 126 5.00 -10.09 -16.72
C SER A 126 5.69 -10.19 -15.36
N ALA A 127 5.54 -9.18 -14.49
CA ALA A 127 6.20 -9.18 -13.19
C ALA A 127 5.63 -10.27 -12.30
N ARG A 128 6.52 -11.08 -11.71
CA ARG A 128 6.17 -12.08 -10.70
C ARG A 128 6.66 -11.61 -9.33
N CYS A 129 5.79 -11.69 -8.34
CA CYS A 129 6.08 -11.23 -7.01
C CYS A 129 7.01 -12.21 -6.28
N GLY A 130 8.15 -11.74 -5.78
CA GLY A 130 9.07 -12.58 -4.99
C GLY A 130 8.58 -12.94 -3.60
N SER A 131 7.47 -12.34 -3.13
CA SER A 131 6.81 -12.75 -1.89
C SER A 131 5.74 -13.80 -2.18
N CYS A 132 4.63 -13.43 -2.82
CA CYS A 132 3.50 -14.36 -2.98
C CYS A 132 3.61 -15.30 -4.19
N GLY A 133 4.57 -15.06 -5.10
CA GLY A 133 4.80 -15.86 -6.30
C GLY A 133 3.76 -15.72 -7.42
N HIS A 134 2.74 -14.87 -7.27
CA HIS A 134 1.76 -14.55 -8.31
C HIS A 134 2.26 -13.45 -9.26
N PHE A 135 1.63 -13.34 -10.43
CA PHE A 135 1.95 -12.38 -11.48
C PHE A 135 1.21 -11.05 -11.32
N GLY A 136 1.58 -10.06 -12.14
CA GLY A 136 0.91 -8.75 -12.24
C GLY A 136 1.35 -7.74 -11.18
N HIS A 137 2.29 -8.08 -10.32
CA HIS A 137 2.85 -7.18 -9.32
C HIS A 137 4.20 -7.66 -8.80
N ARG A 138 4.91 -6.76 -8.11
CA ARG A 138 6.15 -7.07 -7.37
C ARG A 138 5.91 -6.99 -5.86
N LEU A 139 6.88 -7.45 -5.07
CA LEU A 139 6.84 -7.44 -3.61
C LEU A 139 6.46 -6.06 -3.04
N ILE A 140 6.94 -4.98 -3.66
CA ILE A 140 6.64 -3.61 -3.27
C ILE A 140 5.14 -3.27 -3.22
N ASP A 141 4.31 -3.94 -4.02
CA ASP A 141 2.85 -3.74 -4.02
C ASP A 141 2.08 -4.91 -3.41
N CYS A 142 2.76 -6.01 -3.08
CA CYS A 142 2.14 -7.24 -2.60
C CYS A 142 1.35 -7.02 -1.31
N ILE A 143 0.15 -7.58 -1.23
CA ILE A 143 -0.70 -7.50 -0.03
C ILE A 143 -0.76 -8.80 0.76
N PHE A 144 -0.05 -9.84 0.29
CA PHE A 144 0.19 -11.04 1.08
C PHE A 144 1.19 -10.74 2.19
N MET A 145 0.93 -11.31 3.35
CA MET A 145 1.63 -10.98 4.58
C MET A 145 1.91 -12.22 5.40
N ASP A 146 2.96 -12.13 6.19
CA ASP A 146 3.32 -13.18 7.11
C ASP A 146 2.41 -13.17 8.35
N LYS A 147 2.60 -14.16 9.23
CA LYS A 147 1.79 -14.35 10.45
C LYS A 147 1.82 -13.14 11.39
N ASN A 148 2.88 -12.33 11.34
CA ASN A 148 3.05 -11.13 12.15
C ASN A 148 2.34 -9.88 11.56
N GLY A 149 1.73 -9.99 10.38
CA GLY A 149 1.02 -8.88 9.74
C GLY A 149 1.88 -7.95 8.89
N PHE A 150 3.16 -8.28 8.67
CA PHE A 150 4.06 -7.56 7.79
C PHE A 150 4.34 -8.35 6.50
N VAL A 151 4.87 -7.69 5.49
CA VAL A 151 5.43 -8.35 4.30
C VAL A 151 6.94 -8.50 4.50
N SER A 152 7.43 -9.73 4.62
CA SER A 152 8.87 -10.00 4.65
C SER A 152 9.51 -9.93 3.26
N GLY A 153 10.81 -9.65 3.26
CA GLY A 153 11.63 -9.55 2.06
C GLY A 153 12.02 -8.12 1.72
N CYS A 154 12.61 -7.96 0.54
CA CYS A 154 13.12 -6.69 0.06
C CYS A 154 12.31 -6.19 -1.13
N PRO A 155 11.61 -5.04 -1.02
CA PRO A 155 10.83 -4.47 -2.12
C PRO A 155 11.68 -3.95 -3.29
N LEU A 156 12.99 -3.75 -3.11
CA LEU A 156 13.89 -3.37 -4.21
C LEU A 156 14.41 -4.57 -4.98
N CYS A 157 14.63 -5.67 -4.29
CA CYS A 157 15.17 -6.89 -4.88
C CYS A 157 14.07 -7.83 -5.36
N ASN A 158 12.82 -7.60 -4.92
CA ASN A 158 11.68 -8.46 -5.24
C ASN A 158 11.96 -9.91 -4.84
N ASP A 159 12.48 -10.12 -3.62
CA ASP A 159 12.78 -11.44 -3.06
C ASP A 159 12.65 -11.45 -1.53
N LYS A 160 12.68 -12.65 -0.92
CA LYS A 160 12.68 -12.86 0.53
C LYS A 160 14.06 -13.28 1.08
N ARG A 161 15.15 -13.16 0.30
CA ARG A 161 16.51 -13.62 0.69
C ARG A 161 17.14 -12.75 1.75
N HIS A 162 16.72 -11.49 1.83
CA HIS A 162 17.14 -10.53 2.84
C HIS A 162 15.99 -9.60 3.19
N ARG A 163 16.08 -8.95 4.34
CA ARG A 163 15.09 -7.97 4.77
C ARG A 163 15.37 -6.64 4.09
N TRP A 164 14.35 -5.78 4.04
CA TRP A 164 14.51 -4.39 3.64
C TRP A 164 15.66 -3.68 4.35
N ASP A 165 15.88 -3.96 5.63
CA ASP A 165 16.92 -3.29 6.43
C ASP A 165 18.34 -3.68 6.04
N ASP A 166 18.53 -4.90 5.55
CA ASP A 166 19.83 -5.48 5.20
C ASP A 166 20.18 -5.23 3.72
N CYS A 167 19.29 -4.56 2.97
CA CYS A 167 19.50 -4.32 1.56
C CYS A 167 20.59 -3.27 1.34
N LYS A 168 21.72 -3.67 0.78
CA LYS A 168 22.83 -2.75 0.43
C LYS A 168 22.37 -1.59 -0.46
N ARG A 169 21.44 -1.85 -1.38
CA ARG A 169 20.89 -0.86 -2.32
C ARG A 169 19.98 0.17 -1.65
N LYS A 170 19.52 -0.07 -0.42
CA LYS A 170 18.78 0.93 0.37
C LYS A 170 19.61 2.20 0.58
N HIS A 171 20.94 2.08 0.67
CA HIS A 171 21.84 3.23 0.84
C HIS A 171 21.96 4.10 -0.42
N GLU A 172 21.63 3.57 -1.58
CA GLU A 172 21.63 4.30 -2.86
C GLU A 172 20.34 5.14 -3.02
N LEU A 173 19.33 4.89 -2.18
CA LEU A 173 18.06 5.60 -2.24
C LEU A 173 18.12 6.92 -1.48
N SER A 174 17.50 7.95 -2.08
CA SER A 174 17.19 9.17 -1.34
C SER A 174 16.17 8.88 -0.22
N GLU A 175 16.15 9.71 0.82
CA GLU A 175 15.14 9.59 1.89
C GLU A 175 13.70 9.70 1.34
N ARG A 176 13.52 10.45 0.24
CA ARG A 176 12.26 10.53 -0.50
C ARG A 176 11.89 9.19 -1.13
N ASP A 177 12.84 8.50 -1.76
CA ASP A 177 12.59 7.19 -2.38
C ASP A 177 12.32 6.13 -1.31
N VAL A 178 13.04 6.16 -0.18
CA VAL A 178 12.76 5.32 0.99
C VAL A 178 11.33 5.55 1.50
N TYR A 179 10.92 6.81 1.65
CA TYR A 179 9.55 7.15 2.03
C TYR A 179 8.52 6.63 1.01
N HIS A 180 8.81 6.81 -0.29
CA HIS A 180 7.94 6.35 -1.37
C HIS A 180 7.72 4.83 -1.31
N VAL A 181 8.79 4.06 -1.13
CA VAL A 181 8.77 2.59 -1.07
C VAL A 181 8.05 2.08 0.18
N VAL A 182 8.41 2.58 1.36
CA VAL A 182 7.99 1.99 2.64
C VAL A 182 6.64 2.54 3.11
N VAL A 183 6.31 3.78 2.76
CA VAL A 183 5.10 4.46 3.24
C VAL A 183 4.11 4.67 2.10
N GLN A 184 4.49 5.42 1.06
CA GLN A 184 3.52 5.91 0.08
C GLN A 184 2.92 4.78 -0.76
N ARG A 185 3.75 3.88 -1.32
CA ARG A 185 3.27 2.73 -2.10
C ARG A 185 2.51 1.71 -1.25
N ARG A 186 2.68 1.78 0.07
CA ARG A 186 2.08 0.87 1.04
C ARG A 186 0.80 1.41 1.69
N GLY A 187 0.28 2.56 1.25
CA GLY A 187 -1.00 3.08 1.75
C GLY A 187 -2.15 2.08 1.60
N ASN A 188 -2.94 1.83 2.64
CA ASN A 188 -3.94 0.74 2.67
C ASN A 188 -3.39 -0.66 2.34
N LYS A 189 -2.09 -0.91 2.53
CA LYS A 189 -1.45 -2.21 2.36
C LYS A 189 -0.69 -2.56 3.64
N PRO A 190 -0.32 -3.83 3.86
CA PRO A 190 0.51 -4.19 4.99
C PRO A 190 1.86 -3.48 4.96
N ALA A 191 2.44 -3.17 6.12
CA ALA A 191 3.78 -2.60 6.18
C ALA A 191 4.85 -3.62 5.75
N ILE A 192 5.95 -3.13 5.17
CA ILE A 192 7.16 -3.94 4.94
C ILE A 192 7.80 -4.25 6.29
N ALA A 193 8.25 -5.49 6.49
CA ALA A 193 8.95 -5.88 7.70
C ALA A 193 10.26 -5.11 7.86
N SER A 194 10.34 -4.28 8.90
CA SER A 194 11.54 -3.50 9.25
C SER A 194 11.67 -3.38 10.77
N SER A 195 12.92 -3.32 11.23
CA SER A 195 13.35 -2.95 12.56
C SER A 195 13.08 -1.48 12.90
N GLN A 196 12.87 -0.63 11.88
CA GLN A 196 12.47 0.77 12.07
C GLN A 196 10.97 0.94 11.77
N PRO A 197 10.22 1.61 12.66
CA PRO A 197 8.81 1.84 12.42
C PRO A 197 8.63 2.86 11.30
N TRP A 198 7.77 2.55 10.32
CA TRP A 198 7.51 3.43 9.18
C TRP A 198 6.96 4.82 9.60
N ILE A 199 6.37 4.93 10.79
CA ILE A 199 5.88 6.18 11.38
C ILE A 199 7.03 7.17 11.60
N GLN A 200 8.24 6.67 11.86
CA GLN A 200 9.42 7.53 11.97
C GLN A 200 9.72 8.22 10.64
N LEU A 201 9.51 7.54 9.50
CA LEU A 201 9.66 8.14 8.17
C LEU A 201 8.59 9.21 7.92
N VAL A 202 7.36 9.01 8.40
CA VAL A 202 6.29 10.02 8.35
C VAL A 202 6.65 11.26 9.16
N ALA A 203 7.12 11.09 10.40
CA ALA A 203 7.54 12.21 11.23
C ALA A 203 8.69 13.01 10.57
N ARG A 204 9.70 12.33 10.03
CA ARG A 204 10.80 12.99 9.30
C ARG A 204 10.29 13.71 8.06
N ALA A 205 9.38 13.11 7.30
CA ALA A 205 8.78 13.71 6.11
C ALA A 205 8.01 15.00 6.42
N GLN A 206 7.31 15.05 7.55
CA GLN A 206 6.63 16.25 8.03
C GLN A 206 7.62 17.36 8.38
N LEU A 207 8.69 17.04 9.12
CA LEU A 207 9.69 18.02 9.55
C LEU A 207 10.47 18.62 8.37
N LYS A 208 10.85 17.77 7.42
CA LYS A 208 11.65 18.19 6.25
C LYS A 208 10.80 18.83 5.15
N MET A 209 9.48 18.95 5.34
CA MET A 209 8.51 19.36 4.32
C MET A 209 8.89 18.79 2.96
N PHE A 210 9.00 17.46 2.83
CA PHE A 210 9.15 16.88 1.51
C PHE A 210 7.99 17.42 0.67
N ARG A 211 8.27 18.35 -0.26
CA ARG A 211 7.31 18.94 -1.20
C ARG A 211 6.90 17.89 -2.23
N VAL A 212 6.54 16.71 -1.75
CA VAL A 212 6.06 15.59 -2.53
C VAL A 212 4.54 15.72 -2.46
N ARG A 213 3.97 16.12 -3.59
CA ARG A 213 2.53 16.25 -3.77
C ARG A 213 1.86 14.94 -3.36
N GLY A 214 0.95 15.00 -2.37
CA GLY A 214 0.23 13.82 -1.85
C GLY A 214 1.00 12.90 -0.90
N SER A 215 2.22 13.24 -0.45
CA SER A 215 2.98 12.36 0.47
C SER A 215 2.47 12.41 1.92
N THR A 216 1.78 13.47 2.31
CA THR A 216 1.36 13.70 3.70
C THR A 216 -0.13 13.47 3.95
N THR A 217 -0.92 13.13 2.94
CA THR A 217 -2.38 13.07 3.07
C THR A 217 -2.90 11.69 3.46
N GLY A 218 -2.05 10.65 3.41
CA GLY A 218 -2.48 9.26 3.57
C GLY A 218 -3.27 8.75 2.34
N PRO A 219 -3.82 7.54 2.42
CA PRO A 219 -3.75 6.62 3.56
C PRO A 219 -2.34 6.03 3.76
N PHE A 220 -2.03 5.62 4.99
CA PHE A 220 -0.74 5.05 5.38
C PHE A 220 -0.80 3.50 5.43
N PRO A 221 0.33 2.81 5.65
CA PRO A 221 0.30 1.36 5.83
C PRO A 221 -0.67 0.92 6.92
N TRP A 222 -1.28 -0.24 6.73
CA TRP A 222 -2.07 -0.89 7.78
C TRP A 222 -1.23 -1.14 9.01
N THR A 223 -1.86 -1.04 10.18
CA THR A 223 -1.28 -1.59 11.40
C THR A 223 -1.14 -3.10 11.28
N ALA A 224 -0.08 -3.67 11.88
CA ALA A 224 0.11 -5.12 11.95
C ALA A 224 -1.14 -5.85 12.50
N LYS A 225 -1.88 -5.19 13.42
CA LYS A 225 -3.13 -5.72 13.99
C LYS A 225 -4.25 -5.87 12.95
N LEU A 226 -4.52 -4.84 12.14
CA LEU A 226 -5.54 -4.93 11.09
C LEU A 226 -5.15 -5.99 10.06
N ALA A 227 -3.89 -5.93 9.65
CA ALA A 227 -3.23 -6.88 8.78
C ALA A 227 -3.50 -8.35 9.19
N GLN A 228 -3.18 -8.71 10.45
CA GLN A 228 -3.42 -10.04 11.00
C GLN A 228 -4.92 -10.38 11.05
N SER A 229 -5.78 -9.42 11.37
CA SER A 229 -7.24 -9.63 11.38
C SER A 229 -7.79 -10.00 10.00
N ILE A 230 -7.31 -9.34 8.93
CA ILE A 230 -7.67 -9.65 7.55
C ILE A 230 -7.14 -11.04 7.17
N ARG A 231 -5.88 -11.33 7.46
CA ARG A 231 -5.25 -12.63 7.17
C ARG A 231 -6.01 -13.79 7.82
N ASN A 232 -6.41 -13.64 9.06
CA ASN A 232 -7.06 -14.69 9.84
C ASN A 232 -8.58 -14.77 9.59
N GLY A 233 -9.13 -13.98 8.65
CA GLY A 233 -10.58 -13.99 8.36
C GLY A 233 -11.44 -13.41 9.50
N ASN A 234 -10.85 -12.62 10.39
CA ASN A 234 -11.57 -11.99 11.51
C ASN A 234 -12.08 -10.59 11.16
N PHE A 235 -11.57 -9.99 10.08
CA PHE A 235 -11.98 -8.66 9.66
C PHE A 235 -13.33 -8.67 8.93
N ARG A 236 -14.26 -7.82 9.41
CA ARG A 236 -15.60 -7.62 8.82
C ARG A 236 -15.83 -6.15 8.54
N THR A 237 -16.45 -5.85 7.41
CA THR A 237 -16.92 -4.49 7.11
C THR A 237 -18.35 -4.32 7.59
N LYS A 238 -18.79 -3.08 7.85
CA LYS A 238 -20.20 -2.80 8.22
C LYS A 238 -21.23 -3.30 7.19
N LYS A 239 -20.80 -3.52 5.94
CA LYS A 239 -21.65 -3.89 4.80
C LYS A 239 -21.64 -5.39 4.51
N SER A 240 -20.76 -6.18 5.13
CA SER A 240 -20.62 -7.61 4.85
C SER A 240 -20.68 -8.43 6.12
N VAL A 241 -21.58 -9.40 6.14
CA VAL A 241 -21.64 -10.42 7.19
C VAL A 241 -20.48 -11.40 7.04
N MET A 242 -19.92 -11.60 5.84
CA MET A 242 -18.79 -12.51 5.61
C MET A 242 -17.42 -11.83 5.79
N PRO A 243 -16.40 -12.54 6.31
CA PRO A 243 -15.02 -12.07 6.34
C PRO A 243 -14.55 -11.64 4.95
N VAL A 244 -13.90 -10.48 4.87
CA VAL A 244 -13.37 -10.00 3.60
C VAL A 244 -11.92 -10.44 3.47
N LEU A 245 -11.68 -11.45 2.63
CA LEU A 245 -10.34 -11.94 2.28
C LEU A 245 -9.76 -11.12 1.13
N PHE A 246 -9.42 -9.85 1.40
CA PHE A 246 -8.91 -8.94 0.37
C PHE A 246 -7.71 -9.52 -0.38
N HIS A 247 -6.78 -10.18 0.30
CA HIS A 247 -5.61 -10.81 -0.32
C HIS A 247 -5.97 -11.89 -1.37
N VAL A 248 -7.14 -12.53 -1.24
CA VAL A 248 -7.62 -13.52 -2.20
C VAL A 248 -8.19 -12.84 -3.45
N TRP A 249 -8.97 -11.77 -3.28
CA TRP A 249 -9.77 -11.20 -4.38
C TRP A 249 -9.22 -9.90 -4.97
N TYR A 250 -8.14 -9.36 -4.42
CA TYR A 250 -7.59 -8.09 -4.87
C TYR A 250 -6.91 -8.22 -6.24
N ASN A 251 -7.44 -7.54 -7.24
CA ASN A 251 -6.81 -7.46 -8.54
C ASN A 251 -5.81 -6.29 -8.59
N TYR A 252 -4.51 -6.59 -8.66
CA TYR A 252 -3.45 -5.58 -8.70
C TYR A 252 -3.53 -4.68 -9.95
N ARG A 253 -4.12 -5.17 -11.05
CA ARG A 253 -4.34 -4.37 -12.27
C ARG A 253 -5.30 -3.21 -12.05
N ASP A 254 -6.15 -3.29 -11.03
CA ASP A 254 -7.07 -2.20 -10.69
C ASP A 254 -6.34 -0.97 -10.11
N ASP A 255 -5.07 -1.11 -9.72
CA ASP A 255 -4.16 -0.03 -9.32
C ASP A 255 -3.40 0.60 -10.50
N GLU A 256 -3.52 0.04 -11.70
CA GLU A 256 -2.90 0.58 -12.91
C GLU A 256 -3.75 1.73 -13.46
N GLY A 257 -3.11 2.85 -13.83
CA GLY A 257 -3.76 4.02 -14.42
C GLY A 257 -3.62 5.31 -13.60
N SER A 258 -4.34 6.35 -14.03
CA SER A 258 -4.26 7.72 -13.48
C SER A 258 -5.10 7.97 -12.22
N GLY A 259 -5.77 6.93 -11.70
CA GLY A 259 -6.61 7.00 -10.51
C GLY A 259 -5.85 6.87 -9.18
N PRO A 260 -6.52 7.12 -8.04
CA PRO A 260 -5.94 6.82 -6.74
C PRO A 260 -5.71 5.32 -6.59
N ARG A 261 -4.46 4.94 -6.38
CA ARG A 261 -4.07 3.56 -6.04
C ARG A 261 -4.77 3.09 -4.77
N ASN A 262 -5.00 1.78 -4.66
CA ASN A 262 -5.45 1.09 -3.46
C ASN A 262 -6.88 1.46 -3.02
N ARG A 263 -7.69 2.00 -3.93
CA ARG A 263 -9.07 2.47 -3.64
C ARG A 263 -10.03 1.36 -3.22
N PHE A 264 -9.74 0.12 -3.59
CA PHE A 264 -10.54 -1.05 -3.24
C PHE A 264 -10.09 -1.72 -1.94
N LEU A 265 -8.93 -1.33 -1.41
CA LEU A 265 -8.44 -1.83 -0.13
C LEU A 265 -9.06 -1.05 1.02
N VAL A 266 -9.29 -1.76 2.12
CA VAL A 266 -9.83 -1.16 3.33
C VAL A 266 -8.85 -0.12 3.90
N SER A 267 -9.40 0.98 4.42
CA SER A 267 -8.62 1.96 5.16
C SER A 267 -8.58 1.60 6.64
N ASP A 268 -7.37 1.54 7.21
CA ASP A 268 -7.18 1.33 8.64
C ASP A 268 -7.57 2.61 9.39
N PRO A 269 -8.57 2.60 10.29
CA PRO A 269 -8.96 3.81 11.01
C PRO A 269 -7.81 4.44 11.81
N VAL A 270 -6.84 3.64 12.27
CA VAL A 270 -5.68 4.09 13.06
C VAL A 270 -4.67 4.84 12.19
N THR A 271 -4.58 4.50 10.90
CA THR A 271 -3.57 5.03 9.97
C THR A 271 -4.18 5.62 8.68
N SER A 272 -5.48 5.90 8.70
CA SER A 272 -6.26 6.40 7.55
C SER A 272 -5.85 7.79 7.09
N SER A 273 -5.27 8.59 7.99
CA SER A 273 -4.89 9.98 7.76
C SER A 273 -3.70 10.37 8.62
N LEU A 274 -3.06 11.49 8.27
CA LEU A 274 -1.92 11.99 9.04
C LEU A 274 -2.31 12.35 10.47
N ARG A 275 -3.52 12.88 10.65
CA ARG A 275 -4.08 13.15 11.97
C ARG A 275 -4.24 11.85 12.78
N ALA A 276 -4.76 10.78 12.18
CA ALA A 276 -4.91 9.50 12.85
C ALA A 276 -3.55 8.90 13.25
N VAL A 277 -2.55 8.97 12.36
CA VAL A 277 -1.17 8.57 12.66
C VAL A 277 -0.61 9.40 13.82
N GLY A 278 -0.78 10.73 13.79
CA GLY A 278 -0.31 11.62 14.85
C GLY A 278 -0.90 11.31 16.22
N VAL A 279 -2.22 11.12 16.30
CA VAL A 279 -2.92 10.73 17.54
C VAL A 279 -2.40 9.41 18.10
N ASN A 280 -2.01 8.47 17.23
CA ASN A 280 -1.55 7.14 17.62
C ASN A 280 -0.02 6.98 17.62
N ALA A 281 0.75 8.05 17.38
CA ALA A 281 2.17 7.96 17.04
C ALA A 281 3.00 7.20 18.09
N LYS A 282 2.83 7.51 19.39
CA LYS A 282 3.56 6.84 20.48
C LYS A 282 3.33 5.32 20.49
N ARG A 283 2.09 4.90 20.26
CA ARG A 283 1.72 3.47 20.22
C ARG A 283 2.28 2.82 18.96
N LEU A 284 2.12 3.46 17.81
CA LEU A 284 2.58 2.95 16.52
C LEU A 284 4.11 2.81 16.46
N MET A 285 4.86 3.76 17.02
CA MET A 285 6.31 3.69 17.13
C MET A 285 6.80 2.44 17.89
N LYS A 286 6.01 1.93 18.84
CA LYS A 286 6.33 0.72 19.60
C LYS A 286 5.89 -0.56 18.89
N LEU A 287 4.73 -0.55 18.24
CA LEU A 287 4.08 -1.76 17.72
C LEU A 287 4.39 -2.05 16.25
N GLU A 288 4.69 -1.04 15.45
CA GLU A 288 4.95 -1.18 14.01
C GLU A 288 6.43 -1.44 13.74
N VAL A 289 7.05 -2.26 14.58
CA VAL A 289 8.43 -2.75 14.45
C VAL A 289 8.36 -4.26 14.30
N CYS A 290 8.97 -4.78 13.23
CA CYS A 290 9.14 -6.20 13.02
C CYS A 290 10.53 -6.59 13.54
N SER A 291 10.58 -7.10 14.77
CA SER A 291 11.79 -7.67 15.34
C SER A 291 12.33 -8.81 14.45
N PRO A 292 13.65 -9.03 14.39
CA PRO A 292 14.20 -10.25 13.81
C PRO A 292 13.58 -11.44 14.53
N GLN A 293 13.17 -12.47 13.77
CA GLN A 293 12.90 -13.76 14.41
C GLN A 293 14.26 -14.31 14.85
N SER A 294 14.43 -14.44 16.17
CA SER A 294 15.57 -15.09 16.81
C SER A 294 15.68 -16.55 16.38
#